data_AF-A0A2E7DMT0-F1
#
_entry.id   AF-A0A2E7DMT0-F1
#
_cell.length_a   1.000
_cell.length_b   1.000
_cell.length_c   1.000
_cell.angle_alpha   90.00
_cell.angle_beta   90.00
_cell.angle_gamma   90.00
#
_symmetry.space_group_name_H-M   'P 1'
#
loop_
_entity.id
_entity.type
_entity.pdbx_description
1 polymer ?
#
loop_
_entity_poly.entity_id
_entity_poly.type
_entity_poly.pdbx_seq_one_letter_code
_entity_poly.pdbx_strand_id
1 'polypeptide(L)'
;MQKQNSEINGNIITACKAKFEAERMEALANLSVYLSNSAGIGEHPNIVQECTKLIQQISEADENIRTLESLFAPPREAADDSKKD
;
A
#
# COMPACT_ATOMS: atom_id res chain seq x y z
N MET A 1 5.01 32.07 -5.90
CA MET A 1 3.67 31.48 -6.12
C MET A 1 3.73 30.15 -6.86
N GLN A 2 4.30 30.04 -8.08
CA GLN A 2 4.35 28.74 -8.80
C GLN A 2 5.16 27.63 -8.11
N LYS A 3 6.31 27.93 -7.47
CA LYS A 3 7.10 26.94 -6.71
C LYS A 3 6.35 26.36 -5.50
N GLN A 4 5.58 27.20 -4.81
CA GLN A 4 4.86 26.82 -3.60
C GLN A 4 3.72 25.83 -3.90
N ASN A 5 3.05 25.97 -5.05
CA ASN A 5 2.03 25.02 -5.49
C ASN A 5 2.63 23.64 -5.86
N SER A 6 3.85 23.60 -6.40
CA SER A 6 4.53 22.33 -6.69
C SER A 6 4.92 21.58 -5.42
N GLU A 7 5.37 22.29 -4.38
CA GLU A 7 5.74 21.71 -3.08
C GLU A 7 4.51 21.23 -2.28
N ILE A 8 3.42 22.01 -2.30
CA ILE A 8 2.15 21.60 -1.67
C ILE A 8 1.61 20.31 -2.30
N ASN A 9 1.68 20.18 -3.62
CA ASN A 9 1.26 18.96 -4.31
C ASN A 9 2.13 17.76 -3.92
N GLY A 10 3.45 17.94 -3.78
CA GLY A 10 4.37 16.90 -3.30
C GLY A 10 4.06 16.43 -1.89
N ASN A 11 3.71 17.36 -0.99
CA ASN A 11 3.33 17.03 0.39
C ASN A 11 2.02 16.25 0.46
N ILE A 12 1.03 16.61 -0.36
CA ILE A 12 -0.25 15.88 -0.41
C ILE A 12 -0.05 14.45 -0.92
N ILE A 13 0.72 14.26 -2.00
CA ILE A 13 1.01 12.93 -2.55
C ILE A 13 1.75 12.08 -1.50
N THR A 14 2.75 12.66 -0.83
CA THR A 14 3.49 11.98 0.24
C THR A 14 2.57 11.57 1.39
N ALA A 15 1.67 12.46 1.81
CA ALA A 15 0.70 12.16 2.87
C ALA A 15 -0.28 11.06 2.48
N CYS A 16 -0.78 11.07 1.24
CA CYS A 16 -1.64 9.99 0.71
C CYS A 16 -0.91 8.65 0.72
N LYS A 17 0.34 8.60 0.23
CA LYS A 17 1.15 7.37 0.22
C LYS A 17 1.36 6.84 1.64
N ALA A 18 1.77 7.71 2.57
CA ALA A 18 1.99 7.32 3.96
C ALA A 18 0.72 6.77 4.63
N LYS A 19 -0.46 7.33 4.30
CA LYS A 19 -1.74 6.81 4.79
C LYS A 19 -2.00 5.38 4.32
N PHE A 20 -1.87 5.11 3.02
CA PHE A 20 -2.09 3.76 2.47
C PHE A 20 -1.06 2.75 2.99
N GLU A 21 0.20 3.18 3.17
CA GLU A 21 1.24 2.34 3.79
C GLU A 21 0.88 1.99 5.25
N ALA A 22 0.34 2.94 6.02
CA ALA A 22 -0.10 2.69 7.38
C ALA A 22 -1.27 1.69 7.44
N GLU A 23 -2.30 1.88 6.60
CA GLU A 23 -3.46 0.96 6.49
C GLU A 23 -3.00 -0.47 6.15
N ARG A 24 -2.07 -0.60 5.20
CA ARG A 24 -1.46 -1.87 4.83
C ARG A 24 -0.73 -2.52 6.00
N MET A 25 0.11 -1.75 6.71
CA MET A 25 0.88 -2.26 7.85
C MET A 25 -0.01 -2.69 9.02
N GLU A 26 -1.08 -1.94 9.29
CA GLU A 26 -2.06 -2.28 10.33
C GLU A 26 -2.75 -3.62 10.01
N ALA A 27 -3.25 -3.78 8.79
CA ALA A 27 -3.89 -5.02 8.36
C ALA A 27 -2.92 -6.22 8.40
N LEU A 28 -1.66 -6.02 8.00
CA LEU A 28 -0.61 -7.05 8.10
C LEU A 28 -0.31 -7.44 9.55
N ALA A 29 -0.20 -6.46 10.45
CA ALA A 29 0.04 -6.70 11.87
C ALA A 29 -1.10 -7.51 12.48
N ASN A 30 -2.35 -7.14 12.21
CA ASN A 30 -3.53 -7.86 12.68
C ASN A 30 -3.59 -9.29 12.09
N LEU A 31 -3.29 -9.46 10.80
CA LEU A 31 -3.24 -10.77 10.17
C LEU A 31 -2.18 -11.67 10.81
N SER A 32 -1.03 -11.10 11.18
CA SER A 32 0.07 -11.84 11.81
C SER A 32 -0.33 -12.47 13.14
N VAL A 33 -1.26 -11.87 13.89
CA VAL A 33 -1.78 -12.41 15.15
C VAL A 33 -2.49 -13.74 14.92
N TYR A 34 -3.31 -13.83 13.86
CA TYR A 34 -4.01 -15.05 13.50
C TYR A 34 -3.08 -16.14 12.97
N LEU A 35 -1.99 -15.76 12.28
CA LEU A 35 -1.06 -16.70 11.66
C LEU A 35 0.05 -17.20 12.61
N SER A 36 0.42 -16.41 13.61
CA SER A 36 1.60 -16.66 14.45
C SER A 36 1.27 -17.10 15.88
N ASN A 37 0.02 -16.96 16.32
CA ASN A 37 -0.36 -17.23 17.70
C ASN A 37 -1.49 -18.27 17.80
N SER A 38 -1.24 -19.38 18.51
CA SER A 38 -2.24 -20.44 18.72
C SER A 38 -3.46 -19.95 19.52
N ALA A 39 -3.30 -18.89 20.32
CA ALA A 39 -4.39 -18.28 21.08
C ALA A 39 -5.39 -17.52 20.20
N GLY A 40 -4.94 -16.94 19.07
CA GLY A 40 -5.81 -16.22 18.13
C GLY A 40 -6.81 -17.13 17.39
N ILE A 41 -6.54 -18.44 17.37
CA ILE A 41 -7.39 -19.46 16.72
C ILE A 41 -8.54 -19.91 17.65
N GLY A 42 -8.43 -19.70 18.96
CA GLY A 42 -9.42 -20.17 19.94
C GLY A 42 -10.59 -19.21 20.18
N GLU A 43 -10.44 -17.91 19.91
CA GLU A 43 -11.36 -16.86 20.37
C GLU A 43 -12.41 -16.43 19.32
N HIS A 44 -12.22 -16.76 18.03
CA HIS A 44 -13.16 -16.35 16.98
C HIS A 44 -13.64 -17.54 16.13
N PRO A 45 -14.94 -17.87 16.09
CA PRO A 45 -15.45 -19.03 15.35
C PRO A 45 -15.32 -18.92 13.82
N ASN A 46 -14.80 -17.80 13.29
CA ASN A 46 -14.69 -17.57 11.84
C ASN A 46 -13.40 -16.85 11.41
N ILE A 47 -12.25 -17.38 11.81
CA ILE A 47 -10.92 -16.81 11.52
C ILE A 47 -10.66 -16.64 10.02
N VAL A 48 -11.13 -17.57 9.19
CA VAL A 48 -10.95 -17.48 7.73
C VAL A 48 -11.63 -16.22 7.18
N GLN A 49 -12.86 -15.91 7.64
CA GLN A 49 -13.56 -14.70 7.23
C GLN A 49 -12.79 -13.45 7.63
N GLU A 50 -12.23 -13.41 8.84
CA GLU A 50 -11.48 -12.25 9.33
C GLU A 50 -10.14 -12.07 8.61
N CYS A 51 -9.39 -13.16 8.41
CA CYS A 51 -8.18 -13.15 7.59
C CYS A 51 -8.47 -12.67 6.16
N THR A 52 -9.61 -13.06 5.59
CA THR A 52 -10.03 -12.65 4.24
C THR A 52 -10.25 -11.14 4.17
N LYS A 53 -10.90 -10.53 5.17
CA LYS A 53 -11.07 -9.07 5.22
C LYS A 53 -9.73 -8.34 5.31
N LEU A 54 -8.82 -8.82 6.15
CA LEU A 54 -7.49 -8.22 6.31
C LEU A 54 -6.68 -8.32 5.00
N ILE A 55 -6.76 -9.44 4.28
CA ILE A 55 -6.13 -9.60 2.97
C ILE A 55 -6.73 -8.63 1.93
N GLN A 56 -8.05 -8.42 1.96
CA GLN A 56 -8.70 -7.43 1.09
C GLN A 56 -8.22 -6.01 1.38
N GLN A 57 -8.10 -5.62 2.66
CA GLN A 57 -7.55 -4.31 3.05
C GLN A 57 -6.10 -4.12 2.59
N ILE A 58 -5.26 -5.15 2.72
CA ILE A 58 -3.88 -5.12 2.21
C ILE A 58 -3.87 -4.90 0.70
N SER A 59 -4.72 -5.65 -0.02
CA SER A 59 -4.81 -5.59 -1.48
C SER A 59 -5.27 -4.21 -1.97
N GLU A 60 -6.29 -3.64 -1.31
CA GLU A 60 -6.81 -2.31 -1.62
C GLU A 60 -5.77 -1.22 -1.35
N ALA A 61 -5.04 -1.29 -0.22
CA ALA A 61 -3.97 -0.35 0.08
C ALA A 61 -2.82 -0.43 -0.96
N ASP A 62 -2.42 -1.64 -1.37
CA ASP A 62 -1.42 -1.84 -2.42
C ASP A 62 -1.89 -1.26 -3.78
N GLU A 63 -3.17 -1.44 -4.14
CA GLU A 63 -3.75 -0.88 -5.37
C GLU A 63 -3.82 0.66 -5.32
N ASN A 64 -4.18 1.22 -4.17
CA ASN A 64 -4.20 2.67 -3.96
C ASN A 64 -2.80 3.28 -4.10
N ILE A 65 -1.77 2.64 -3.55
CA ILE A 65 -0.37 3.07 -3.72
C ILE A 65 0.02 3.03 -5.20
N ARG A 66 -0.25 1.92 -5.90
CA ARG A 66 0.07 1.77 -7.33
C ARG A 66 -0.64 2.81 -8.18
N THR A 67 -1.92 3.08 -7.89
CA THR A 67 -2.72 4.08 -8.59
C THR A 67 -2.14 5.47 -8.36
N LEU A 68 -1.80 5.82 -7.12
CA LEU A 68 -1.17 7.09 -6.78
C LEU A 68 0.17 7.25 -7.51
N GLU A 69 1.02 6.22 -7.52
CA GLU A 69 2.28 6.22 -8.25
C GLU A 69 2.06 6.33 -9.76
N SER A 70 1.06 5.65 -10.34
CA SER A 70 0.76 5.76 -11.77
C SER A 70 0.27 7.14 -12.19
N LEU A 71 -0.43 7.87 -11.32
CA LEU A 71 -0.95 9.20 -11.61
C LEU A 71 0.12 10.29 -11.55
N PHE A 72 1.16 10.09 -10.75
CA PHE A 72 2.15 11.12 -10.42
C PHE A 72 3.62 10.71 -10.67
N ALA A 73 3.88 9.50 -11.15
CA ALA A 73 5.21 9.12 -11.60
C ALA A 73 5.60 9.94 -12.83
N PRO A 74 6.86 10.38 -12.93
CA PRO A 74 7.36 10.98 -14.15
C PRO A 74 7.20 9.98 -15.32
N PRO A 75 6.98 10.44 -16.55
CA PRO A 75 6.98 9.58 -17.73
C PRO A 75 8.22 8.70 -17.67
N ARG A 76 8.04 7.37 -17.62
CA ARG A 76 9.17 6.45 -17.73
C ARG A 76 9.80 6.73 -19.09
N GLU A 77 10.98 7.37 -19.10
CA GLU A 77 11.87 7.30 -20.26
C GLU A 77 12.04 5.81 -20.53
N ALA A 78 11.51 5.37 -21.68
CA ALA A 78 11.59 3.99 -22.10
C ALA A 78 13.04 3.57 -21.98
N ALA A 79 13.30 2.56 -21.15
CA ALA A 79 14.63 1.98 -21.00
C ALA A 79 15.17 1.69 -22.40
N ASP A 80 16.20 2.45 -22.75
CA ASP A 80 16.95 2.32 -23.99
C ASP A 80 17.64 0.95 -24.00
N ASP A 81 16.97 -0.04 -24.58
CA ASP A 81 17.50 -1.39 -24.83
C ASP A 81 18.39 -1.43 -26.09
N SER A 82 18.89 -0.27 -26.56
CA SER A 82 19.84 -0.22 -27.67
C SER A 82 21.29 -0.28 -27.18
N LYS A 83 21.68 -1.41 -26.57
CA LYS A 83 23.07 -1.88 -26.57
C LYS A 83 23.15 -3.35 -26.15
N LYS A 84 22.87 -4.23 -27.10
CA LYS A 84 23.43 -5.58 -27.10
C LYS A 84 24.45 -5.62 -28.23
N ASP A 85 25.70 -5.30 -27.87
CA ASP A 85 26.89 -5.53 -28.70
C ASP A 85 27.10 -7.04 -28.96
#